data_AF-A0A7G8X9L7-F1
#
_entry.id   AF-A0A7G8X9L7-F1
#
_cell.length_a   1.000
_cell.length_b   1.000
_cell.length_c   1.000
_cell.angle_alpha   90.00
_cell.angle_beta   90.00
_cell.angle_gamma   90.00
#
_symmetry.space_group_name_H-M   'P 1'
#
loop_
_entity.id
_entity.type
_entity.pdbx_description
1 polymer ?
#
loop_
_entity_poly.entity_id
_entity_poly.type
_entity_poly.pdbx_seq_one_letter_code
_entity_poly.pdbx_strand_id
1 'polypeptide(L)'
;MKKIMVFFTGLLVMFATFGNVSAAPLFKDVNDKYGSKAELDFLAERGIIFADPAQNFGVNEEITRLEASAMIIRALGLETVDRPDPNFTDVTPEDEGYDIIATITDEGIVNGNAEGEFMPNNKLTRGQMAAILVKAFELKGTTEQTFKDVDSAYWASDSIKTLFANEITTGYPNNTYKPTAFITKASFGVFLARILNPEFKKQPVCYKSDGKKTAVVAVQVTNLWKSPNNNRVVDRPSISNPTDIQKWAKSMSVSQKLWLVGKTDTQALYGQEVVILKSSGNWHEIAVKDQYTPRNKAGYPGWVPKSHVTEITTDYTDCQLAIVDTNIATLYNEPKKANKFMDISYTTMLPVIKEEGDWLHVQTPANGVKYLRKKDAKVVKNFAAIPKPTQQDIVDSAKMFLGLPYIWSGISGFGFDCSGLIHSVYKNHGIMIPRDSFVQAVNGTPVARKSMQPGDLLFFAYNQGKGKVYHVGMYIGKGQMIHAPNSSRNVEIVSIDTHPYKANYAGSRRYLK
;
A
#
# COMPACT_ATOMS: atom_id res chain seq x y z
N MET A 1 -48.86 21.27 -51.83
CA MET A 1 -47.45 20.88 -52.07
C MET A 1 -46.62 22.14 -52.31
N LYS A 2 -45.77 22.55 -51.37
CA LYS A 2 -44.60 23.42 -51.62
C LYS A 2 -43.69 23.40 -50.39
N LYS A 3 -42.43 23.03 -50.64
CA LYS A 3 -41.34 22.81 -49.68
C LYS A 3 -40.92 24.14 -49.04
N ILE A 4 -40.68 24.16 -47.74
CA ILE A 4 -39.99 25.26 -47.06
C ILE A 4 -38.52 24.90 -46.93
N MET A 5 -37.68 25.78 -47.46
CA MET A 5 -36.24 25.70 -47.59
C MET A 5 -35.61 26.24 -46.30
N VAL A 6 -34.73 25.47 -45.66
CA VAL A 6 -33.96 25.89 -44.47
C VAL A 6 -32.67 26.54 -44.94
N PHE A 7 -32.45 27.80 -44.57
CA PHE A 7 -31.19 28.52 -44.74
C PHE A 7 -30.27 28.25 -43.53
N PHE A 8 -29.07 27.75 -43.80
CA PHE A 8 -27.97 27.67 -42.84
C PHE A 8 -27.16 28.97 -42.92
N THR A 9 -27.24 29.82 -41.89
CA THR A 9 -26.31 30.94 -41.69
C THR A 9 -25.27 30.53 -40.65
N GLY A 10 -24.00 30.43 -41.09
CA GLY A 10 -22.86 30.14 -40.24
C GLY A 10 -22.54 31.30 -39.31
N LEU A 11 -22.38 30.98 -38.02
CA LEU A 11 -21.91 31.92 -36.99
C LEU A 11 -20.39 31.74 -36.81
N LEU A 12 -19.64 32.80 -37.12
CA LEU A 12 -18.21 32.92 -36.94
C LEU A 12 -17.91 33.12 -35.44
N VAL A 13 -17.33 32.12 -34.77
CA VAL A 13 -16.93 32.22 -33.35
C VAL A 13 -15.54 32.87 -33.27
N MET A 14 -15.48 34.12 -32.83
CA MET A 14 -14.22 34.75 -32.41
C MET A 14 -13.74 34.10 -31.11
N PHE A 15 -12.56 33.47 -31.15
CA PHE A 15 -11.82 33.08 -29.95
C PHE A 15 -11.25 34.33 -29.29
N ALA A 16 -11.92 34.82 -28.24
CA ALA A 16 -11.30 35.73 -27.30
C ALA A 16 -10.28 34.93 -26.45
N THR A 17 -9.01 35.28 -26.56
CA THR A 17 -7.96 34.76 -25.68
C THR A 17 -8.19 35.32 -24.28
N PHE A 18 -8.74 34.53 -23.37
CA PHE A 18 -8.74 34.87 -21.95
C PHE A 18 -7.32 34.68 -21.42
N GLY A 19 -6.65 35.78 -21.11
CA GLY A 19 -5.43 35.74 -20.29
C GLY A 19 -5.77 35.17 -18.92
N ASN A 20 -4.97 34.21 -18.44
CA ASN A 20 -5.04 33.75 -17.06
C ASN A 20 -4.63 34.89 -16.13
N VAL A 21 -5.62 35.66 -15.65
CA VAL A 21 -5.42 36.57 -14.53
C VAL A 21 -5.37 35.69 -13.28
N SER A 22 -4.18 35.48 -12.73
CA SER A 22 -4.05 34.93 -11.39
C SER A 22 -4.72 35.89 -10.41
N ALA A 23 -5.78 35.47 -9.75
CA ALA A 23 -6.36 36.22 -8.64
C ALA A 23 -5.27 36.46 -7.58
N ALA A 24 -5.23 37.65 -7.00
CA ALA A 24 -4.32 37.95 -5.89
C ALA A 24 -4.61 37.00 -4.71
N PRO A 25 -3.59 36.55 -3.95
CA PRO A 25 -3.81 35.69 -2.80
C PRO A 25 -4.71 36.38 -1.77
N LEU A 26 -5.75 35.66 -1.31
CA LEU A 26 -6.74 36.14 -0.34
C LEU A 26 -6.13 36.47 1.03
N PHE A 27 -5.10 35.72 1.45
CA PHE A 27 -4.36 35.94 2.69
C PHE A 27 -2.86 35.97 2.42
N LYS A 28 -2.12 36.88 3.07
CA LYS A 28 -0.65 36.99 2.93
C LYS A 28 0.09 35.78 3.51
N ASP A 29 -0.44 35.18 4.57
CA ASP A 29 0.13 34.00 5.22
C ASP A 29 -0.32 32.66 4.59
N VAL A 30 -1.12 32.70 3.51
CA VAL A 30 -1.56 31.53 2.73
C VAL A 30 -1.11 31.66 1.27
N ASN A 31 0.17 31.43 1.01
CA ASN A 31 0.71 31.40 -0.35
C ASN A 31 0.45 30.06 -1.07
N ASP A 32 0.76 29.98 -2.37
CA ASP A 32 0.53 28.80 -3.22
C ASP A 32 1.25 27.52 -2.77
N LYS A 33 2.22 27.62 -1.87
CA LYS A 33 2.93 26.48 -1.28
C LYS A 33 2.34 26.05 0.07
N TYR A 34 1.38 26.80 0.61
CA TYR A 34 0.75 26.46 1.87
C TYR A 34 -0.11 25.20 1.70
N GLY A 35 0.20 24.18 2.50
CA GLY A 35 -0.31 22.81 2.28
C GLY A 35 -1.84 22.64 2.34
N SER A 36 -2.55 23.61 2.91
CA SER A 36 -4.02 23.61 3.03
C SER A 36 -4.67 24.83 2.35
N LYS A 37 -4.01 25.43 1.36
CA LYS A 37 -4.52 26.63 0.68
C LYS A 37 -5.91 26.40 0.08
N ALA A 38 -6.13 25.26 -0.59
CA ALA A 38 -7.40 24.97 -1.24
C ALA A 38 -8.57 24.92 -0.25
N GLU A 39 -8.38 24.31 0.92
CA GLU A 39 -9.38 24.30 1.98
C GLU A 39 -9.68 25.70 2.53
N LEU A 40 -8.65 26.54 2.72
CA LEU A 40 -8.82 27.89 3.25
C LEU A 40 -9.45 28.84 2.22
N ASP A 41 -9.03 28.78 0.96
CA ASP A 41 -9.63 29.55 -0.13
C ASP A 41 -11.13 29.21 -0.26
N PHE A 42 -11.49 27.94 -0.21
CA PHE A 42 -12.88 27.48 -0.25
C PHE A 42 -13.75 28.09 0.87
N LEU A 43 -13.20 28.19 2.09
CA LEU A 43 -13.91 28.80 3.22
C LEU A 43 -14.01 30.32 3.08
N ALA A 44 -12.96 30.96 2.56
CA ALA A 44 -12.93 32.40 2.34
C ALA A 44 -13.93 32.83 1.25
N GLU A 45 -14.00 32.08 0.15
CA GLU A 45 -14.98 32.29 -0.94
C GLU A 45 -16.44 32.19 -0.46
N ARG A 46 -16.68 31.46 0.63
CA ARG A 46 -17.99 31.31 1.27
C ARG A 46 -18.25 32.32 2.39
N GLY A 47 -17.31 33.23 2.64
CA GLY A 47 -17.43 34.21 3.72
C GLY A 47 -17.41 33.58 5.12
N ILE A 48 -16.79 32.41 5.28
CA ILE A 48 -16.68 31.73 6.59
C ILE A 48 -15.46 32.24 7.36
N ILE A 49 -14.37 32.47 6.64
CA ILE A 49 -13.13 33.03 7.19
C ILE A 49 -12.77 34.35 6.51
N PHE A 50 -12.12 35.24 7.26
CA PHE A 50 -11.74 36.58 6.81
C PHE A 50 -10.31 36.90 7.22
N ALA A 51 -9.74 37.88 6.53
CA ALA A 51 -8.41 38.36 6.83
C ALA A 51 -8.48 39.39 7.96
N ASP A 52 -7.46 39.41 8.81
CA ASP A 52 -7.24 40.47 9.78
C ASP A 52 -6.87 41.81 9.06
N PRO A 53 -6.77 42.93 9.79
CA PRO A 53 -6.33 44.21 9.21
C PRO A 53 -4.94 44.18 8.55
N ALA A 54 -4.07 43.22 8.91
CA ALA A 54 -2.77 43.01 8.28
C ALA A 54 -2.83 42.14 7.01
N GLN A 55 -4.03 41.65 6.65
CA GLN A 55 -4.34 40.71 5.58
C GLN A 55 -3.84 39.28 5.80
N ASN A 56 -3.76 38.83 7.05
CA ASN A 56 -3.46 37.44 7.41
C ASN A 56 -4.71 36.72 7.91
N PHE A 57 -4.74 35.40 7.77
CA PHE A 57 -5.71 34.56 8.47
C PHE A 57 -5.23 34.17 9.89
N GLY A 58 -3.92 34.16 10.14
CA GLY A 58 -3.33 33.73 11.40
C GLY A 58 -3.14 32.21 11.44
N VAL A 59 -2.66 31.61 10.35
CA VAL A 59 -2.64 30.14 10.17
C VAL A 59 -1.96 29.32 11.27
N ASN A 60 -1.01 29.92 11.99
CA ASN A 60 -0.24 29.29 13.07
C ASN A 60 -0.76 29.65 14.46
N GLU A 61 -1.71 30.57 14.57
CA GLU A 61 -2.28 31.00 15.83
C GLU A 61 -3.25 29.95 16.35
N GLU A 62 -3.21 29.69 17.66
CA GLU A 62 -4.22 28.86 18.32
C GLU A 62 -5.57 29.58 18.29
N ILE A 63 -6.60 28.86 17.85
CA ILE A 63 -7.95 29.43 17.70
C ILE A 63 -8.61 29.61 19.07
N THR A 64 -9.26 30.75 19.26
CA THR A 64 -10.08 31.00 20.46
C THR A 64 -11.45 30.34 20.36
N ARG A 65 -12.14 30.22 21.49
CA ARG A 65 -13.52 29.77 21.55
C ARG A 65 -14.44 30.66 20.73
N LEU A 66 -14.31 31.98 20.84
CA LEU A 66 -15.13 32.94 20.08
C LEU A 66 -14.89 32.83 18.57
N GLU A 67 -13.64 32.73 18.13
CA GLU A 67 -13.28 32.60 16.71
C GLU A 67 -13.85 31.31 16.10
N ALA A 68 -13.76 30.19 16.82
CA ALA A 68 -14.34 28.92 16.37
C ALA A 68 -15.87 28.99 16.27
N SER A 69 -16.54 29.59 17.26
CA SER A 69 -17.99 29.80 17.24
C SER A 69 -18.41 30.66 16.04
N ALA A 70 -17.69 31.74 15.77
CA ALA A 70 -17.96 32.61 14.62
C ALA A 70 -17.85 31.84 13.28
N MET A 71 -16.83 31.01 13.13
CA MET A 71 -16.66 30.16 11.94
C MET A 71 -17.81 29.15 11.79
N ILE A 72 -18.28 28.55 12.88
CA ILE A 72 -19.38 27.58 12.86
C ILE A 72 -20.70 28.26 12.49
N ILE A 73 -21.03 29.39 13.12
CA ILE A 73 -22.26 30.15 12.83
C ILE A 73 -22.34 30.50 11.35
N ARG A 74 -21.23 31.01 10.78
CA ARG A 74 -21.17 31.34 9.35
C ARG A 74 -21.28 30.11 8.46
N ALA A 75 -20.62 29.02 8.84
CA ALA A 75 -20.70 27.77 8.10
C ALA A 75 -22.12 27.15 8.10
N LEU A 76 -22.87 27.33 9.18
CA LEU A 76 -24.26 26.89 9.32
C LEU A 76 -25.27 27.90 8.77
N GLY A 77 -24.84 29.13 8.48
CA GLY A 77 -25.72 30.20 8.02
C GLY A 77 -26.73 30.67 9.07
N LEU A 78 -26.33 30.63 10.34
CA LEU A 78 -27.21 30.99 11.46
C LEU A 78 -27.32 32.52 11.63
N GLU A 79 -28.53 32.99 11.90
CA GLU A 79 -28.79 34.40 12.23
C GLU A 79 -28.39 34.70 13.69
N THR A 80 -27.78 35.87 13.93
CA THR A 80 -27.29 36.26 15.27
C THR A 80 -28.16 37.27 16.00
N VAL A 81 -29.27 37.68 15.38
CA VAL A 81 -30.23 38.64 15.96
C VAL A 81 -31.25 37.94 16.86
N ASP A 82 -31.83 38.69 17.79
CA ASP A 82 -32.94 38.27 18.65
C ASP A 82 -32.71 36.96 19.43
N ARG A 83 -31.48 36.73 19.88
CA ARG A 83 -31.11 35.56 20.70
C ARG A 83 -31.37 35.79 22.19
N PRO A 84 -31.73 34.74 22.95
CA PRO A 84 -31.88 34.85 24.40
C PRO A 84 -30.53 35.17 25.06
N ASP A 85 -30.58 35.84 26.21
CA ASP A 85 -29.39 36.11 27.01
C ASP A 85 -28.77 34.76 27.48
N PRO A 86 -27.51 34.46 27.13
CA PRO A 86 -26.86 33.24 27.56
C PRO A 86 -26.53 33.21 29.06
N ASN A 87 -26.71 34.31 29.80
CA ASN A 87 -26.53 34.42 31.26
C ASN A 87 -25.14 34.01 31.76
N PHE A 88 -24.09 34.27 30.97
CA PHE A 88 -22.72 34.05 31.39
C PHE A 88 -22.20 35.22 32.24
N THR A 89 -21.30 34.93 33.18
CA THR A 89 -20.78 35.91 34.14
C THR A 89 -19.60 36.73 33.60
N ASP A 90 -18.95 36.26 32.54
CA ASP A 90 -17.73 36.84 31.97
C ASP A 90 -17.95 37.56 30.63
N VAL A 91 -19.20 37.74 30.21
CA VAL A 91 -19.57 38.49 28.99
C VAL A 91 -20.82 39.34 29.21
N THR A 92 -20.87 40.51 28.59
CA THR A 92 -22.01 41.44 28.63
C THR A 92 -22.50 41.80 27.21
N PRO A 93 -23.74 42.29 27.04
CA PRO A 93 -24.27 42.70 25.73
C PRO A 93 -23.44 43.73 24.97
N GLU A 94 -22.56 44.47 25.66
CA GLU A 94 -21.64 45.45 25.09
C GLU A 94 -20.35 44.83 24.52
N ASP A 95 -20.04 43.57 24.86
CA ASP A 95 -18.83 42.90 24.42
C ASP A 95 -18.87 42.54 22.92
N GLU A 96 -17.73 42.69 22.26
CA GLU A 96 -17.58 42.26 20.87
C GLU A 96 -17.77 40.73 20.77
N GLY A 97 -18.73 40.32 19.93
CA GLY A 97 -19.07 38.91 19.73
C GLY A 97 -20.07 38.35 20.74
N TYR A 98 -20.72 39.18 21.56
CA TYR A 98 -21.82 38.73 22.43
C TYR A 98 -22.93 38.03 21.63
N ASP A 99 -23.29 38.55 20.46
CA ASP A 99 -24.29 37.97 19.56
C ASP A 99 -23.91 36.56 19.07
N ILE A 100 -22.63 36.35 18.75
CA ILE A 100 -22.05 35.04 18.40
C ILE A 100 -22.15 34.08 19.58
N ILE A 101 -21.87 34.55 20.81
CA ILE A 101 -21.92 33.73 22.02
C ILE A 101 -23.35 33.35 22.36
N ALA A 102 -24.28 34.31 22.35
CA ALA A 102 -25.70 34.07 22.56
C ALA A 102 -26.23 33.05 21.54
N THR A 103 -25.89 33.21 20.27
CA THR A 103 -26.31 32.30 19.19
C THR A 103 -25.78 30.88 19.39
N ILE A 104 -24.45 30.71 19.57
CA ILE A 104 -23.86 29.36 19.63
C ILE A 104 -24.30 28.60 20.88
N THR A 105 -24.66 29.32 21.95
CA THR A 105 -25.21 28.75 23.20
C THR A 105 -26.70 28.44 23.08
N ASP A 106 -27.50 29.28 22.42
CA ASP A 106 -28.92 29.04 22.14
C ASP A 106 -29.13 27.79 21.25
N GLU A 107 -28.29 27.63 20.22
CA GLU A 107 -28.23 26.40 19.40
C GLU A 107 -27.68 25.19 20.19
N GLY A 108 -27.24 25.41 21.43
CA GLY A 108 -26.67 24.40 22.32
C GLY A 108 -25.31 23.87 21.84
N ILE A 109 -24.67 24.44 20.83
CA ILE A 109 -23.45 23.90 20.23
C ILE A 109 -22.25 24.06 21.16
N VAL A 110 -22.09 25.25 21.76
CA VAL A 110 -21.02 25.54 22.73
C VAL A 110 -21.62 26.10 24.01
N ASN A 111 -21.32 25.44 25.13
CA ASN A 111 -21.74 25.85 26.46
C ASN A 111 -20.55 26.40 27.27
N GLY A 112 -20.86 27.14 28.34
CA GLY A 112 -19.91 27.60 29.35
C GLY A 112 -19.42 26.50 30.29
N ASN A 113 -18.55 26.89 31.22
CA ASN A 113 -18.06 26.01 32.30
C ASN A 113 -19.08 25.90 33.46
N ALA A 114 -18.70 25.17 34.51
CA ALA A 114 -19.53 24.99 35.69
C ALA A 114 -19.66 26.28 36.53
N GLU A 115 -18.72 27.21 36.38
CA GLU A 115 -18.75 28.53 37.01
C GLU A 115 -19.67 29.55 36.31
N GLY A 116 -20.28 29.18 35.18
CA GLY A 116 -21.15 30.07 34.41
C GLY A 116 -20.40 31.05 33.52
N GLU A 117 -19.17 30.73 33.11
CA GLU A 117 -18.35 31.54 32.20
C GLU A 117 -18.28 30.90 30.80
N PHE A 118 -18.32 31.72 29.75
CA PHE A 118 -18.11 31.27 28.38
C PHE A 118 -16.62 31.12 28.02
N MET A 119 -15.76 31.99 28.55
CA MET A 119 -14.33 32.13 28.30
C MET A 119 -13.99 32.37 26.81
N PRO A 120 -14.41 33.49 26.20
CA PRO A 120 -14.31 33.72 24.75
C PRO A 120 -12.88 33.64 24.20
N ASN A 121 -11.89 34.06 24.99
CA ASN A 121 -10.48 34.12 24.60
C ASN A 121 -9.69 32.81 24.84
N ASN A 122 -10.28 31.83 25.54
CA ASN A 122 -9.61 30.57 25.80
C ASN A 122 -9.37 29.79 24.49
N LYS A 123 -8.22 29.11 24.44
CA LYS A 123 -7.83 28.31 23.27
C LYS A 123 -8.52 26.96 23.26
N LEU A 124 -8.90 26.50 22.07
CA LEU A 124 -9.54 25.19 21.92
C LEU A 124 -8.51 24.08 21.82
N THR A 125 -8.74 23.01 22.58
CA THR A 125 -8.05 21.74 22.37
C THR A 125 -8.66 20.99 21.19
N ARG A 126 -7.89 20.10 20.60
CA ARG A 126 -8.30 19.27 19.46
C ARG A 126 -9.44 18.30 19.81
N GLY A 127 -9.55 17.88 21.07
CA GLY A 127 -10.67 17.11 21.60
C GLY A 127 -11.95 17.94 21.72
N GLN A 128 -11.85 19.18 22.24
CA GLN A 128 -12.97 20.12 22.27
C GLN A 128 -13.49 20.45 20.88
N MET A 129 -12.59 20.75 19.94
CA MET A 129 -12.96 20.93 18.53
C MET A 129 -13.74 19.74 17.99
N ALA A 130 -13.34 18.50 18.31
CA ALA A 130 -14.06 17.32 17.83
C ALA A 130 -15.50 17.26 18.32
N ALA A 131 -15.70 17.47 19.63
CA ALA A 131 -17.03 17.49 20.23
C ALA A 131 -17.91 18.60 19.65
N ILE A 132 -17.34 19.81 19.49
CA ILE A 132 -18.05 20.96 18.92
C ILE A 132 -18.49 20.67 17.48
N LEU A 133 -17.60 20.20 16.61
CA LEU A 133 -17.95 19.94 15.20
C LEU A 133 -18.96 18.80 15.05
N VAL A 134 -18.83 17.72 15.84
CA VAL A 134 -19.82 16.63 15.82
C VAL A 134 -21.19 17.12 16.25
N LYS A 135 -21.27 17.99 17.26
CA LYS A 135 -22.52 18.57 17.71
C LYS A 135 -23.10 19.55 16.68
N ALA A 136 -22.29 20.50 16.21
CA ALA A 136 -22.70 21.56 15.30
C ALA A 136 -23.28 21.04 13.97
N PHE A 137 -22.69 19.97 13.43
CA PHE A 137 -23.08 19.40 12.14
C PHE A 137 -23.82 18.07 12.28
N GLU A 138 -24.27 17.75 13.51
CA GLU A 138 -25.01 16.54 13.87
C GLU A 138 -24.40 15.24 13.31
N LEU A 139 -23.07 15.16 13.24
CA LEU A 139 -22.36 14.07 12.56
C LEU A 139 -22.68 12.74 13.23
N LYS A 140 -22.92 11.71 12.41
CA LYS A 140 -23.25 10.35 12.86
C LYS A 140 -22.18 9.36 12.39
N GLY A 141 -22.20 8.17 12.98
CA GLY A 141 -21.28 7.08 12.64
C GLY A 141 -20.21 6.87 13.70
N THR A 142 -19.68 5.66 13.74
CA THR A 142 -18.63 5.25 14.69
C THR A 142 -17.66 4.30 13.99
N THR A 143 -16.55 4.00 14.64
CA THR A 143 -15.50 3.12 14.14
C THR A 143 -14.85 2.34 15.28
N GLU A 144 -14.36 1.14 14.97
CA GLU A 144 -13.50 0.36 15.85
C GLU A 144 -12.06 0.89 15.88
N GLN A 145 -11.70 1.79 14.95
CA GLN A 145 -10.38 2.41 14.93
C GLN A 145 -10.14 3.22 16.21
N THR A 146 -8.97 3.02 16.83
CA THR A 146 -8.53 3.77 18.01
C THR A 146 -7.19 4.46 17.76
N PHE A 147 -6.97 5.56 18.47
CA PHE A 147 -5.69 6.26 18.53
C PHE A 147 -4.96 5.90 19.82
N LYS A 148 -3.64 5.76 19.75
CA LYS A 148 -2.80 5.32 20.88
C LYS A 148 -2.90 6.22 22.12
N ASP A 149 -3.22 7.49 21.92
CA ASP A 149 -3.29 8.54 22.94
C ASP A 149 -4.72 9.01 23.24
N VAL A 150 -5.73 8.24 22.83
CA VAL A 150 -7.13 8.48 23.16
C VAL A 150 -7.65 7.28 23.94
N ASP A 151 -7.78 7.44 25.25
CA ASP A 151 -8.41 6.44 26.12
C ASP A 151 -9.89 6.29 25.77
N SER A 152 -10.43 5.07 25.82
CA SER A 152 -11.85 4.82 25.57
C SER A 152 -12.78 5.59 26.52
N ALA A 153 -12.32 5.87 27.75
CA ALA A 153 -13.05 6.66 28.75
C ALA A 153 -12.83 8.18 28.62
N TYR A 154 -11.98 8.63 27.68
CA TYR A 154 -11.81 10.05 27.43
C TYR A 154 -13.13 10.66 26.93
N TRP A 155 -13.58 11.76 27.53
CA TRP A 155 -14.93 12.31 27.31
C TRP A 155 -15.26 12.64 25.85
N ALA A 156 -14.27 12.99 25.02
CA ALA A 156 -14.46 13.27 23.60
C ALA A 156 -14.14 12.06 22.69
N SER A 157 -13.88 10.87 23.25
CA SER A 157 -13.52 9.65 22.51
C SER A 157 -14.52 9.33 21.40
N ASP A 158 -15.82 9.38 21.71
CA ASP A 158 -16.87 9.10 20.72
C ASP A 158 -16.90 10.15 19.61
N SER A 159 -16.74 11.43 19.94
CA SER A 159 -16.69 12.49 18.92
C SER A 159 -15.47 12.34 17.99
N ILE A 160 -14.32 11.93 18.53
CA ILE A 160 -13.12 11.65 17.75
C ILE A 160 -13.34 10.47 16.79
N LYS A 161 -14.00 9.41 17.25
CA LYS A 161 -14.41 8.27 16.41
C LYS A 161 -15.37 8.70 15.31
N THR A 162 -16.36 9.54 15.63
CA THR A 162 -17.31 10.07 14.64
C THR A 162 -16.59 10.88 13.55
N LEU A 163 -15.64 11.75 13.92
CA LEU A 163 -14.86 12.49 12.93
C LEU A 163 -14.03 11.57 12.03
N PHE A 164 -13.47 10.49 12.57
CA PHE A 164 -12.73 9.50 11.79
C PHE A 164 -13.65 8.74 10.83
N ALA A 165 -14.82 8.29 11.31
CA ALA A 165 -15.82 7.58 10.52
C ALA A 165 -16.36 8.42 9.35
N ASN A 166 -16.33 9.75 9.48
CA ASN A 166 -16.73 10.70 8.43
C ASN A 166 -15.57 11.19 7.56
N GLU A 167 -14.36 10.63 7.72
CA GLU A 167 -13.14 10.96 6.96
C GLU A 167 -12.67 12.43 7.12
N ILE A 168 -13.08 13.08 8.21
CA ILE A 168 -12.71 14.46 8.55
C ILE A 168 -11.29 14.48 9.16
N THR A 169 -10.90 13.40 9.84
CA THR A 169 -9.57 13.22 10.42
C THR A 169 -9.02 11.83 10.14
N THR A 170 -7.70 11.74 9.93
CA THR A 170 -6.94 10.48 9.87
C THR A 170 -6.00 10.32 11.06
N GLY A 171 -5.98 11.28 11.99
CA GLY A 171 -4.93 11.41 13.01
C GLY A 171 -3.55 11.74 12.44
N TYR A 172 -2.52 11.53 13.25
CA TYR A 172 -1.12 11.71 12.88
C TYR A 172 -0.49 10.38 12.40
N PRO A 173 0.58 10.41 11.57
CA PRO A 173 1.20 9.20 11.01
C PRO A 173 1.63 8.12 12.01
N ASN A 174 1.84 8.49 13.28
CA ASN A 174 2.24 7.58 14.37
C ASN A 174 1.05 6.92 15.12
N ASN A 175 -0.17 7.03 14.59
CA ASN A 175 -1.43 6.59 15.20
C ASN A 175 -1.81 7.35 16.49
N THR A 176 -1.61 8.67 16.51
CA THR A 176 -2.06 9.55 17.60
C THR A 176 -3.08 10.56 17.11
N TYR A 177 -3.91 11.11 18.01
CA TYR A 177 -4.86 12.19 17.73
C TYR A 177 -4.47 13.51 18.40
N LYS A 178 -3.75 13.46 19.52
CA LYS A 178 -3.38 14.58 20.41
C LYS A 178 -4.59 15.36 20.94
N PRO A 179 -5.51 14.70 21.67
CA PRO A 179 -6.79 15.30 22.06
C PRO A 179 -6.65 16.53 22.98
N THR A 180 -5.59 16.59 23.79
CA THR A 180 -5.36 17.70 24.75
C THR A 180 -4.51 18.84 24.18
N ALA A 181 -3.95 18.69 22.98
CA ALA A 181 -3.17 19.77 22.36
C ALA A 181 -4.09 20.86 21.80
N PHE A 182 -3.67 22.12 21.92
CA PHE A 182 -4.36 23.23 21.29
C PHE A 182 -4.28 23.13 19.75
N ILE A 183 -5.32 23.64 19.08
CA ILE A 183 -5.44 23.59 17.62
C ILE A 183 -5.30 24.99 17.02
N THR A 184 -4.64 25.08 15.86
CA THR A 184 -4.51 26.33 15.12
C THR A 184 -5.75 26.69 14.31
N LYS A 185 -5.92 27.98 13.98
CA LYS A 185 -6.96 28.49 13.07
C LYS A 185 -7.00 27.73 11.74
N ALA A 186 -5.84 27.51 11.10
CA ALA A 186 -5.76 26.74 9.86
C ALA A 186 -6.21 25.30 10.04
N SER A 187 -5.82 24.66 11.14
CA SER A 187 -6.20 23.27 11.41
C SER A 187 -7.71 23.15 11.68
N PHE A 188 -8.31 24.10 12.39
CA PHE A 188 -9.76 24.15 12.57
C PHE A 188 -10.48 24.37 11.24
N GLY A 189 -10.01 25.33 10.43
CA GLY A 189 -10.53 25.58 9.08
C GLY A 189 -10.49 24.35 8.19
N VAL A 190 -9.39 23.59 8.18
CA VAL A 190 -9.28 22.34 7.40
C VAL A 190 -10.33 21.31 7.83
N PHE A 191 -10.61 21.17 9.12
CA PHE A 191 -11.65 20.26 9.61
C PHE A 191 -13.03 20.70 9.14
N LEU A 192 -13.32 21.99 9.25
CA LEU A 192 -14.58 22.58 8.80
C LEU A 192 -14.76 22.43 7.27
N ALA A 193 -13.73 22.70 6.48
CA ALA A 193 -13.76 22.55 5.02
C ALA A 193 -14.08 21.10 4.61
N ARG A 194 -13.54 20.09 5.31
CA ARG A 194 -13.84 18.67 5.06
C ARG A 194 -15.28 18.27 5.38
N ILE A 195 -15.90 18.94 6.36
CA ILE A 195 -17.31 18.74 6.67
C ILE A 195 -18.16 19.30 5.52
N LEU A 196 -17.83 20.52 5.07
CA LEU A 196 -18.61 21.26 4.07
C LEU A 196 -18.37 20.80 2.63
N ASN A 197 -17.24 20.14 2.34
CA ASN A 197 -16.91 19.65 1.01
C ASN A 197 -16.22 18.27 1.06
N PRO A 198 -16.88 17.21 0.56
CA PRO A 198 -16.33 15.86 0.50
C PRO A 198 -14.99 15.73 -0.24
N GLU A 199 -14.70 16.60 -1.22
CA GLU A 199 -13.44 16.53 -2.00
C GLU A 199 -12.19 16.77 -1.15
N PHE A 200 -12.32 17.43 0.01
CA PHE A 200 -11.21 17.65 0.93
C PHE A 200 -11.03 16.53 1.95
N LYS A 201 -11.99 15.59 2.04
CA LYS A 201 -11.90 14.45 2.94
C LYS A 201 -10.69 13.59 2.57
N LYS A 202 -9.96 13.15 3.59
CA LYS A 202 -8.82 12.26 3.38
C LYS A 202 -9.29 10.85 3.65
N GLN A 203 -9.19 10.00 2.63
CA GLN A 203 -9.46 8.57 2.78
C GLN A 203 -8.73 8.04 4.02
N PRO A 204 -9.45 7.36 4.94
CA PRO A 204 -8.84 6.80 6.12
C PRO A 204 -7.72 5.86 5.67
N VAL A 205 -6.61 5.91 6.40
CA VAL A 205 -5.47 5.04 6.11
C VAL A 205 -5.94 3.59 6.10
N CYS A 206 -5.59 2.84 5.05
CA CYS A 206 -6.00 1.44 4.88
C CYS A 206 -5.33 0.46 5.85
N TYR A 207 -4.68 0.97 6.90
CA TYR A 207 -3.89 0.21 7.84
C TYR A 207 -4.19 0.61 9.28
N LYS A 208 -4.09 -0.37 10.18
CA LYS A 208 -4.35 -0.21 11.62
C LYS A 208 -3.19 -0.78 12.43
N SER A 209 -2.86 -0.13 13.55
CA SER A 209 -1.89 -0.69 14.50
C SER A 209 -2.63 -1.66 15.42
N ASP A 210 -2.42 -2.96 15.26
CA ASP A 210 -3.05 -3.99 16.11
C ASP A 210 -2.13 -4.49 17.23
N GLY A 211 -0.86 -4.04 17.25
CA GLY A 211 0.15 -4.46 18.23
C GLY A 211 0.67 -5.88 18.01
N LYS A 212 0.14 -6.61 17.02
CA LYS A 212 0.55 -7.98 16.70
C LYS A 212 1.82 -7.95 15.87
N LYS A 213 2.86 -8.60 16.37
CA LYS A 213 4.13 -8.74 15.65
C LYS A 213 3.98 -9.74 14.51
N THR A 214 4.25 -9.26 13.30
CA THR A 214 4.32 -10.07 12.09
C THR A 214 5.73 -9.98 11.52
N ALA A 215 6.40 -11.12 11.34
CA ALA A 215 7.74 -11.14 10.77
C ALA A 215 7.68 -11.13 9.23
N VAL A 216 8.49 -10.26 8.61
CA VAL A 216 8.55 -10.05 7.17
C VAL A 216 9.99 -9.94 6.69
N VAL A 217 10.25 -10.31 5.44
CA VAL A 217 11.57 -10.16 4.82
C VAL A 217 11.86 -8.69 4.53
N ALA A 218 12.99 -8.19 5.01
CA ALA A 218 13.40 -6.79 4.95
C ALA A 218 14.58 -6.51 3.99
N VAL A 219 14.94 -7.47 3.14
CA VAL A 219 15.97 -7.34 2.09
C VAL A 219 15.40 -7.72 0.73
N GLN A 220 16.10 -7.34 -0.36
CA GLN A 220 15.67 -7.56 -1.75
C GLN A 220 15.15 -8.98 -1.99
N VAL A 221 16.02 -9.97 -1.73
CA VAL A 221 15.72 -11.40 -1.68
C VAL A 221 16.62 -12.01 -0.60
N THR A 222 16.09 -12.95 0.18
CA THR A 222 16.88 -13.76 1.13
C THR A 222 16.90 -15.22 0.69
N ASN A 223 18.08 -15.83 0.67
CA ASN A 223 18.21 -17.27 0.43
C ASN A 223 17.99 -18.05 1.73
N LEU A 224 17.19 -19.11 1.67
CA LEU A 224 16.96 -20.01 2.79
C LEU A 224 17.98 -21.16 2.74
N TRP A 225 18.92 -21.11 3.67
CA TRP A 225 20.00 -22.08 3.82
C TRP A 225 19.53 -23.30 4.62
N LYS A 226 20.08 -24.48 4.32
CA LYS A 226 19.79 -25.69 5.10
C LYS A 226 20.36 -25.65 6.51
N SER A 227 21.45 -24.93 6.70
CA SER A 227 22.12 -24.76 7.99
C SER A 227 22.73 -23.36 8.07
N PRO A 228 22.76 -22.74 9.27
CA PRO A 228 23.39 -21.44 9.45
C PRO A 228 24.90 -21.53 9.23
N ASN A 229 25.53 -20.41 8.87
CA ASN A 229 26.98 -20.27 8.67
C ASN A 229 27.61 -21.23 7.63
N ASN A 230 26.81 -21.76 6.71
CA ASN A 230 27.30 -22.65 5.64
C ASN A 230 27.70 -21.88 4.37
N ASN A 231 27.59 -20.55 4.37
CA ASN A 231 27.87 -19.71 3.22
C ASN A 231 29.37 -19.58 2.91
N ARG A 232 29.72 -19.36 1.65
CA ARG A 232 31.09 -19.08 1.20
C ARG A 232 31.32 -17.58 1.06
N VAL A 233 32.57 -17.19 0.78
CA VAL A 233 32.93 -15.79 0.49
C VAL A 233 32.17 -15.24 -0.72
N VAL A 234 32.03 -16.04 -1.79
CA VAL A 234 31.27 -15.64 -2.99
C VAL A 234 29.79 -15.37 -2.68
N ASP A 235 29.25 -15.97 -1.61
CA ASP A 235 27.85 -15.84 -1.21
C ASP A 235 27.56 -14.59 -0.36
N ARG A 236 28.60 -13.84 0.02
CA ARG A 236 28.49 -12.63 0.85
C ARG A 236 27.42 -11.63 0.38
N PRO A 237 27.26 -11.32 -0.92
CA PRO A 237 26.23 -10.38 -1.36
C PRO A 237 24.80 -10.88 -1.13
N SER A 238 24.58 -12.20 -0.99
CA SER A 238 23.27 -12.80 -0.72
C SER A 238 22.89 -12.89 0.77
N ILE A 239 23.84 -12.58 1.66
CA ILE A 239 23.69 -12.66 3.12
C ILE A 239 23.99 -11.31 3.82
N SER A 240 24.27 -10.26 3.05
CA SER A 240 24.47 -8.90 3.55
C SER A 240 23.14 -8.17 3.69
N ASN A 241 23.09 -7.12 4.52
CA ASN A 241 21.97 -6.19 4.54
C ASN A 241 22.49 -4.78 4.16
N PRO A 242 22.09 -4.20 3.01
CA PRO A 242 21.19 -4.79 2.00
C PRO A 242 21.83 -5.97 1.24
N THR A 243 21.00 -6.83 0.66
CA THR A 243 21.48 -7.87 -0.27
C THR A 243 21.71 -7.27 -1.66
N ASP A 244 22.65 -7.86 -2.40
CA ASP A 244 22.90 -7.59 -3.82
C ASP A 244 22.86 -8.93 -4.58
N ILE A 245 21.63 -9.38 -4.82
CA ILE A 245 21.35 -10.73 -5.33
C ILE A 245 21.72 -10.85 -6.79
N GLN A 246 21.63 -9.74 -7.53
CA GLN A 246 22.09 -9.69 -8.91
C GLN A 246 23.61 -9.86 -8.99
N LYS A 247 24.38 -9.17 -8.15
CA LYS A 247 25.83 -9.36 -8.08
C LYS A 247 26.18 -10.78 -7.65
N TRP A 248 25.49 -11.33 -6.66
CA TRP A 248 25.70 -12.72 -6.24
C TRP A 248 25.49 -13.73 -7.38
N ALA A 249 24.35 -13.62 -8.08
CA ALA A 249 24.02 -14.54 -9.17
C ALA A 249 25.00 -14.44 -10.37
N LYS A 250 25.51 -13.23 -10.65
CA LYS A 250 26.44 -12.95 -11.74
C LYS A 250 27.90 -13.30 -11.42
N SER A 251 28.31 -13.21 -10.16
CA SER A 251 29.71 -13.43 -9.76
C SER A 251 30.10 -14.90 -9.67
N MET A 252 29.12 -15.80 -9.55
CA MET A 252 29.38 -17.24 -9.42
C MET A 252 29.69 -17.92 -10.76
N SER A 253 30.76 -18.72 -10.78
CA SER A 253 31.00 -19.70 -11.83
C SER A 253 29.94 -20.81 -11.84
N VAL A 254 29.88 -21.60 -12.92
CA VAL A 254 28.96 -22.75 -13.01
C VAL A 254 29.18 -23.72 -11.85
N SER A 255 30.42 -24.10 -11.53
CA SER A 255 30.71 -25.00 -10.39
C SER A 255 30.28 -24.40 -9.05
N GLN A 256 30.43 -23.08 -8.87
CA GLN A 256 29.97 -22.39 -7.67
C GLN A 256 28.45 -22.36 -7.56
N LYS A 257 27.72 -22.25 -8.68
CA LYS A 257 26.26 -22.38 -8.73
C LYS A 257 25.80 -23.82 -8.44
N LEU A 258 26.46 -24.83 -9.01
CA LEU A 258 26.16 -26.25 -8.71
C LEU A 258 26.35 -26.57 -7.23
N TRP A 259 27.35 -25.99 -6.57
CA TRP A 259 27.59 -26.21 -5.14
C TRP A 259 26.39 -25.82 -4.26
N LEU A 260 25.52 -24.89 -4.70
CA LEU A 260 24.32 -24.51 -3.95
C LEU A 260 23.31 -25.64 -3.81
N VAL A 261 23.37 -26.65 -4.68
CA VAL A 261 22.51 -27.83 -4.64
C VAL A 261 22.71 -28.55 -3.31
N GLY A 262 21.63 -28.62 -2.52
CA GLY A 262 21.67 -29.20 -1.19
C GLY A 262 22.26 -28.30 -0.11
N LYS A 263 22.55 -27.03 -0.40
CA LYS A 263 22.95 -26.00 0.59
C LYS A 263 21.85 -24.99 0.84
N THR A 264 21.03 -24.71 -0.17
CA THR A 264 19.87 -23.84 -0.12
C THR A 264 18.64 -24.58 -0.66
N ASP A 265 17.45 -24.22 -0.17
CA ASP A 265 16.20 -24.87 -0.55
C ASP A 265 15.21 -23.94 -1.27
N THR A 266 15.10 -22.68 -0.84
CA THR A 266 14.27 -21.66 -1.52
C THR A 266 14.81 -20.25 -1.28
N GLN A 267 14.11 -19.23 -1.78
CA GLN A 267 14.31 -17.83 -1.41
C GLN A 267 12.99 -17.24 -0.89
N ALA A 268 13.06 -16.05 -0.29
CA ALA A 268 11.91 -15.22 0.01
C ALA A 268 12.17 -13.76 -0.42
N LEU A 269 11.13 -13.08 -0.88
CA LEU A 269 11.18 -11.75 -1.48
C LEU A 269 10.91 -10.65 -0.45
N TYR A 270 11.33 -9.44 -0.76
CA TYR A 270 11.03 -8.25 0.06
C TYR A 270 9.54 -8.12 0.38
N GLY A 271 9.21 -7.93 1.66
CA GLY A 271 7.82 -7.83 2.15
C GLY A 271 7.10 -9.15 2.37
N GLN A 272 7.68 -10.29 1.99
CA GLN A 272 7.04 -11.58 2.17
C GLN A 272 6.93 -11.96 3.64
N GLU A 273 5.75 -12.39 4.06
CA GLU A 273 5.46 -12.79 5.44
C GLU A 273 6.11 -14.15 5.77
N VAL A 274 6.72 -14.23 6.94
CA VAL A 274 7.43 -15.41 7.44
C VAL A 274 7.11 -15.67 8.90
N VAL A 275 7.26 -16.92 9.33
CA VAL A 275 7.19 -17.29 10.76
C VAL A 275 8.60 -17.56 11.25
N ILE A 276 9.06 -16.88 12.31
CA ILE A 276 10.33 -17.21 12.96
C ILE A 276 10.10 -18.48 13.79
N LEU A 277 10.73 -19.58 13.39
CA LEU A 277 10.60 -20.88 14.06
C LEU A 277 11.55 -20.99 15.25
N LYS A 278 12.82 -20.58 15.05
CA LYS A 278 13.84 -20.52 16.10
C LYS A 278 15.00 -19.61 15.70
N SER A 279 15.91 -19.37 16.64
CA SER A 279 17.09 -18.52 16.44
C SER A 279 18.37 -19.22 16.91
N SER A 280 19.48 -18.98 16.20
CA SER A 280 20.81 -19.44 16.62
C SER A 280 21.87 -18.46 16.15
N GLY A 281 22.64 -17.88 17.08
CA GLY A 281 23.63 -16.84 16.77
C GLY A 281 23.01 -15.68 15.97
N ASN A 282 23.62 -15.35 14.83
CA ASN A 282 23.15 -14.31 13.90
C ASN A 282 22.16 -14.82 12.84
N TRP A 283 21.54 -15.98 13.05
CA TRP A 283 20.58 -16.58 12.12
C TRP A 283 19.20 -16.84 12.75
N HIS A 284 18.16 -16.74 11.94
CA HIS A 284 16.82 -17.27 12.20
C HIS A 284 16.58 -18.49 11.32
N GLU A 285 15.95 -19.53 11.88
CA GLU A 285 15.20 -20.47 11.06
C GLU A 285 13.78 -19.91 10.92
N ILE A 286 13.36 -19.69 9.68
CA ILE A 286 12.04 -19.15 9.35
C ILE A 286 11.23 -20.16 8.54
N ALA A 287 9.92 -19.96 8.45
CA ALA A 287 9.03 -20.59 7.47
C ALA A 287 8.37 -19.54 6.57
N VAL A 288 8.47 -19.68 5.25
CA VAL A 288 7.86 -18.76 4.27
C VAL A 288 6.41 -19.18 4.00
N LYS A 289 5.44 -18.38 4.45
CA LYS A 289 4.05 -18.82 4.62
C LYS A 289 3.36 -19.26 3.34
N ASP A 290 3.57 -18.53 2.27
CA ASP A 290 2.93 -18.77 0.96
C ASP A 290 3.72 -19.78 0.10
N GLN A 291 4.77 -20.39 0.62
CA GLN A 291 5.49 -21.45 -0.09
C GLN A 291 5.14 -22.80 0.51
N TYR A 292 4.10 -23.43 -0.06
CA TYR A 292 3.64 -24.72 0.42
C TYR A 292 4.70 -25.83 0.23
N THR A 293 4.90 -26.59 1.30
CA THR A 293 5.72 -27.81 1.36
C THR A 293 5.16 -28.76 2.43
N PRO A 294 5.23 -30.09 2.25
CA PRO A 294 4.81 -31.04 3.28
C PRO A 294 5.76 -31.06 4.51
N ARG A 295 6.93 -30.42 4.41
CA ARG A 295 7.97 -30.43 5.46
C ARG A 295 7.58 -29.65 6.73
N ASN A 296 6.72 -28.63 6.61
CA ASN A 296 6.35 -27.78 7.72
C ASN A 296 5.01 -27.09 7.43
N LYS A 297 4.07 -27.13 8.38
CA LYS A 297 2.71 -26.56 8.23
C LYS A 297 2.70 -25.02 8.19
N ALA A 298 3.70 -24.36 8.75
CA ALA A 298 3.79 -22.91 8.81
C ALA A 298 4.29 -22.27 7.49
N GLY A 299 4.84 -23.08 6.57
CA GLY A 299 5.44 -22.60 5.32
C GLY A 299 6.79 -23.27 5.04
N TYR A 300 7.50 -22.81 4.02
CA TYR A 300 8.78 -23.42 3.63
C TYR A 300 9.91 -23.07 4.60
N PRO A 301 10.50 -24.06 5.31
CA PRO A 301 11.46 -23.78 6.36
C PRO A 301 12.89 -23.58 5.82
N GLY A 302 13.68 -22.74 6.49
CA GLY A 302 15.11 -22.61 6.26
C GLY A 302 15.77 -21.48 7.02
N TRP A 303 17.11 -21.45 7.02
CA TRP A 303 17.92 -20.50 7.77
C TRP A 303 18.24 -19.25 6.97
N VAL A 304 18.06 -18.09 7.60
CA VAL A 304 18.40 -16.78 7.04
C VAL A 304 19.16 -15.94 8.07
N PRO A 305 20.02 -14.98 7.66
CA PRO A 305 20.58 -14.01 8.59
C PRO A 305 19.46 -13.25 9.32
N LYS A 306 19.63 -13.01 10.63
CA LYS A 306 18.63 -12.25 11.42
C LYS A 306 18.36 -10.88 10.84
N SER A 307 19.39 -10.24 10.30
CA SER A 307 19.32 -8.94 9.64
C SER A 307 18.42 -8.91 8.39
N HIS A 308 17.99 -10.06 7.86
CA HIS A 308 17.11 -10.14 6.70
C HIS A 308 15.62 -10.09 7.07
N VAL A 309 15.28 -10.20 8.34
CA VAL A 309 13.90 -10.28 8.83
C VAL A 309 13.66 -9.12 9.80
N THR A 310 12.49 -8.50 9.69
CA THR A 310 12.03 -7.49 10.65
C THR A 310 10.63 -7.84 11.13
N GLU A 311 10.23 -7.29 12.26
CA GLU A 311 8.86 -7.42 12.78
C GLU A 311 8.12 -6.11 12.56
N ILE A 312 6.91 -6.20 11.99
CA ILE A 312 5.98 -5.09 11.87
C ILE A 312 4.79 -5.30 12.81
N THR A 313 4.20 -4.21 13.30
CA THR A 313 3.03 -4.21 14.22
C THR A 313 1.81 -3.50 13.62
N THR A 314 1.87 -3.25 12.33
CA THR A 314 0.82 -2.58 11.57
C THR A 314 0.20 -3.59 10.63
N ASP A 315 -1.12 -3.70 10.71
CA ASP A 315 -1.94 -4.51 9.86
C ASP A 315 -2.32 -3.70 8.61
N TYR A 316 -1.94 -4.22 7.44
CA TYR A 316 -2.22 -3.65 6.13
C TYR A 316 -3.22 -4.50 5.33
N THR A 317 -3.95 -5.41 5.98
CA THR A 317 -4.89 -6.33 5.31
C THR A 317 -6.01 -5.63 4.56
N ASP A 318 -6.39 -4.42 4.97
CA ASP A 318 -7.40 -3.59 4.33
C ASP A 318 -6.82 -2.73 3.19
N CYS A 319 -5.49 -2.67 3.03
CA CYS A 319 -4.83 -2.02 1.91
C CYS A 319 -4.91 -2.86 0.65
N GLN A 320 -5.05 -2.19 -0.50
CA GLN A 320 -4.79 -2.81 -1.79
C GLN A 320 -3.34 -3.31 -1.87
N LEU A 321 -3.10 -4.28 -2.73
CA LEU A 321 -1.81 -4.92 -2.91
C LEU A 321 -1.25 -4.58 -4.29
N ALA A 322 -0.05 -4.00 -4.32
CA ALA A 322 0.74 -3.90 -5.53
C ALA A 322 1.54 -5.20 -5.69
N ILE A 323 1.35 -5.89 -6.81
CA ILE A 323 2.10 -7.11 -7.16
C ILE A 323 2.95 -6.79 -8.38
N VAL A 324 4.27 -6.89 -8.25
CA VAL A 324 5.20 -6.63 -9.35
C VAL A 324 4.94 -7.60 -10.49
N ASP A 325 4.64 -7.06 -11.66
CA ASP A 325 4.18 -7.78 -12.85
C ASP A 325 5.19 -7.72 -14.02
N THR A 326 6.36 -7.15 -13.77
CA THR A 326 7.53 -7.17 -14.66
C THR A 326 8.64 -8.03 -14.07
N ASN A 327 9.67 -8.38 -14.85
CA ASN A 327 10.78 -9.19 -14.35
C ASN A 327 11.44 -8.55 -13.12
N ILE A 328 11.77 -7.26 -13.25
CA ILE A 328 12.32 -6.41 -12.19
C ILE A 328 11.60 -5.07 -12.25
N ALA A 329 11.15 -4.58 -11.09
CA ALA A 329 10.69 -3.21 -10.92
C ALA A 329 11.62 -2.45 -9.99
N THR A 330 11.67 -1.12 -10.12
CA THR A 330 12.48 -0.27 -9.25
C THR A 330 11.59 0.45 -8.23
N LEU A 331 11.94 0.35 -6.96
CA LEU A 331 11.45 1.24 -5.90
C LEU A 331 12.31 2.51 -5.86
N TYR A 332 11.67 3.64 -5.65
CA TYR A 332 12.30 4.94 -5.56
C TYR A 332 12.11 5.56 -4.17
N ASN A 333 13.08 6.38 -3.75
CA ASN A 333 13.00 7.20 -2.53
C ASN A 333 12.11 8.43 -2.73
N GLU A 334 12.12 9.01 -3.92
CA GLU A 334 11.34 10.21 -4.29
C GLU A 334 10.89 10.10 -5.75
N PRO A 335 9.60 10.31 -6.08
CA PRO A 335 9.09 10.15 -7.44
C PRO A 335 9.62 11.23 -8.40
N LYS A 336 9.71 12.49 -7.96
CA LYS A 336 10.11 13.63 -8.81
C LYS A 336 11.57 13.59 -9.28
N LYS A 337 12.47 12.99 -8.50
CA LYS A 337 13.90 12.90 -8.82
C LYS A 337 14.32 11.57 -9.44
N ALA A 338 13.39 10.60 -9.54
CA ALA A 338 13.69 9.21 -9.89
C ALA A 338 14.88 8.64 -9.10
N ASN A 339 15.03 9.04 -7.83
CA ASN A 339 16.11 8.60 -6.96
C ASN A 339 15.88 7.14 -6.56
N LYS A 340 16.64 6.22 -7.18
CA LYS A 340 16.51 4.78 -6.98
C LYS A 340 16.79 4.39 -5.52
N PHE A 341 15.91 3.56 -4.96
CA PHE A 341 16.11 2.91 -3.68
C PHE A 341 16.62 1.48 -3.88
N MET A 342 15.82 0.62 -4.53
CA MET A 342 16.13 -0.80 -4.69
C MET A 342 15.35 -1.40 -5.86
N ASP A 343 15.94 -2.36 -6.56
CA ASP A 343 15.20 -3.19 -7.52
C ASP A 343 14.52 -4.35 -6.79
N ILE A 344 13.27 -4.63 -7.12
CA ILE A 344 12.48 -5.72 -6.54
C ILE A 344 12.03 -6.69 -7.63
N SER A 345 11.85 -7.94 -7.23
CA SER A 345 11.54 -9.05 -8.14
C SER A 345 10.07 -9.03 -8.57
N TYR A 346 9.80 -9.58 -9.75
CA TYR A 346 8.52 -10.21 -10.07
C TYR A 346 7.92 -10.95 -8.87
N THR A 347 6.61 -10.80 -8.65
CA THR A 347 5.83 -11.32 -7.52
C THR A 347 6.13 -10.73 -6.13
N THR A 348 6.99 -9.71 -6.02
CA THR A 348 7.04 -8.90 -4.79
C THR A 348 5.68 -8.23 -4.59
N MET A 349 5.14 -8.33 -3.38
CA MET A 349 3.83 -7.84 -3.00
C MET A 349 3.98 -6.80 -1.88
N LEU A 350 3.50 -5.58 -2.10
CA LEU A 350 3.59 -4.50 -1.12
C LEU A 350 2.24 -3.78 -0.96
N PRO A 351 1.84 -3.40 0.27
CA PRO A 351 0.61 -2.65 0.48
C PRO A 351 0.64 -1.28 -0.20
N VAL A 352 -0.43 -0.91 -0.90
CA VAL A 352 -0.62 0.41 -1.50
C VAL A 352 -1.28 1.33 -0.47
N ILE A 353 -0.56 2.38 -0.08
CA ILE A 353 -1.03 3.40 0.85
C ILE A 353 -1.80 4.50 0.12
N LYS A 354 -1.33 4.84 -1.08
CA LYS A 354 -1.91 5.88 -1.92
C LYS A 354 -1.55 5.65 -3.38
N GLU A 355 -2.45 6.01 -4.27
CA GLU A 355 -2.14 6.21 -5.69
C GLU A 355 -2.07 7.70 -6.01
N GLU A 356 -1.04 8.12 -6.76
CA GLU A 356 -0.86 9.52 -7.15
C GLU A 356 -0.21 9.61 -8.53
N GLY A 357 -0.97 10.07 -9.53
CA GLY A 357 -0.51 10.08 -10.93
C GLY A 357 -0.07 8.69 -11.40
N ASP A 358 1.16 8.58 -11.93
CA ASP A 358 1.78 7.33 -12.38
C ASP A 358 2.44 6.50 -11.27
N TRP A 359 2.28 6.91 -10.01
CA TRP A 359 2.98 6.33 -8.87
C TRP A 359 2.02 5.62 -7.91
N LEU A 360 2.51 4.49 -7.40
CA LEU A 360 1.99 3.79 -6.24
C LEU A 360 2.89 4.12 -5.05
N HIS A 361 2.31 4.62 -3.97
CA HIS A 361 2.98 4.81 -2.71
C HIS A 361 2.83 3.51 -1.94
N VAL A 362 3.88 2.71 -1.89
CA VAL A 362 3.86 1.38 -1.30
C VAL A 362 4.55 1.39 0.05
N GLN A 363 3.94 0.76 1.04
CA GLN A 363 4.59 0.55 2.33
C GLN A 363 5.64 -0.54 2.20
N THR A 364 6.84 -0.24 2.71
CA THR A 364 7.91 -1.24 2.81
C THR A 364 8.07 -1.78 4.23
N PRO A 365 8.69 -2.96 4.42
CA PRO A 365 8.87 -3.60 5.71
C PRO A 365 9.53 -2.74 6.79
N ALA A 366 10.68 -2.13 6.48
CA ALA A 366 11.50 -1.42 7.46
C ALA A 366 11.85 0.02 7.03
N ASN A 367 11.49 0.43 5.81
CA ASN A 367 12.03 1.63 5.19
C ASN A 367 10.94 2.69 4.90
N GLY A 368 9.76 2.55 5.52
CA GLY A 368 8.63 3.45 5.33
C GLY A 368 8.04 3.36 3.91
N VAL A 369 7.38 4.42 3.47
CA VAL A 369 6.81 4.47 2.11
C VAL A 369 7.92 4.61 1.06
N LYS A 370 7.76 3.88 -0.05
CA LYS A 370 8.55 4.01 -1.28
C LYS A 370 7.61 4.12 -2.47
N TYR A 371 8.17 4.47 -3.62
CA TYR A 371 7.39 4.75 -4.82
C TYR A 371 7.66 3.71 -5.89
N LEU A 372 6.60 3.15 -6.45
CA LEU A 372 6.61 2.15 -7.51
C LEU A 372 5.83 2.71 -8.71
N ARG A 373 6.30 2.48 -9.94
CA ARG A 373 5.55 2.89 -11.14
C ARG A 373 4.32 2.00 -11.30
N LYS A 374 3.15 2.61 -11.57
CA LYS A 374 1.90 1.87 -11.83
C LYS A 374 2.04 0.82 -12.93
N LYS A 375 2.75 1.15 -14.01
CA LYS A 375 2.97 0.22 -15.14
C LYS A 375 3.78 -1.03 -14.80
N ASP A 376 4.51 -1.03 -13.68
CA ASP A 376 5.40 -2.14 -13.31
C ASP A 376 4.72 -3.14 -12.35
N ALA A 377 3.47 -2.86 -11.93
CA ALA A 377 2.73 -3.70 -11.00
C ALA A 377 1.23 -3.69 -11.28
N LYS A 378 0.57 -4.81 -10.96
CA LYS A 378 -0.89 -4.84 -10.86
C LYS A 378 -1.33 -4.45 -9.46
N VAL A 379 -2.45 -3.73 -9.37
CA VAL A 379 -3.09 -3.37 -8.10
C VAL A 379 -4.35 -4.19 -7.94
N VAL A 380 -4.46 -4.93 -6.85
CA VAL A 380 -5.62 -5.78 -6.52
C VAL A 380 -6.05 -5.56 -5.08
N LYS A 381 -7.33 -5.81 -4.76
CA LYS A 381 -7.82 -5.68 -3.37
C LYS A 381 -7.05 -6.59 -2.40
N ASN A 382 -6.78 -7.83 -2.82
CA ASN A 382 -5.99 -8.83 -2.10
C ASN A 382 -5.60 -9.95 -3.08
N PHE A 383 -4.81 -10.92 -2.63
CA PHE A 383 -4.34 -12.04 -3.47
C PHE A 383 -5.49 -12.85 -4.10
N ALA A 384 -6.60 -13.07 -3.38
CA ALA A 384 -7.74 -13.82 -3.89
C ALA A 384 -8.55 -13.05 -4.95
N ALA A 385 -8.36 -11.73 -5.05
CA ALA A 385 -8.99 -10.87 -6.03
C ALA A 385 -8.22 -10.79 -7.36
N ILE A 386 -7.10 -11.52 -7.51
CA ILE A 386 -6.40 -11.61 -8.80
C ILE A 386 -7.32 -12.30 -9.81
N PRO A 387 -7.57 -11.71 -11.00
CA PRO A 387 -8.38 -12.32 -12.04
C PRO A 387 -7.84 -13.69 -12.44
N LYS A 388 -8.75 -14.63 -12.74
CA LYS A 388 -8.34 -15.95 -13.23
C LYS A 388 -7.62 -15.81 -14.57
N PRO A 389 -6.42 -16.40 -14.73
CA PRO A 389 -5.65 -16.29 -15.95
C PRO A 389 -6.22 -17.19 -17.06
N THR A 390 -6.02 -16.78 -18.30
CA THR A 390 -6.08 -17.68 -19.45
C THR A 390 -4.80 -18.53 -19.54
N GLN A 391 -4.81 -19.56 -20.38
CA GLN A 391 -3.60 -20.33 -20.71
C GLN A 391 -2.50 -19.46 -21.29
N GLN A 392 -2.88 -18.47 -22.11
CA GLN A 392 -1.94 -17.58 -22.78
C GLN A 392 -1.24 -16.64 -21.78
N ASP A 393 -1.98 -16.11 -20.79
CA ASP A 393 -1.43 -15.24 -19.75
C ASP A 393 -0.30 -15.92 -18.97
N ILE A 394 -0.50 -17.18 -18.57
CA ILE A 394 0.53 -17.99 -17.88
C ILE A 394 1.78 -18.16 -18.77
N VAL A 395 1.57 -18.50 -20.05
CA VAL A 395 2.66 -18.72 -21.01
C VAL A 395 3.46 -17.45 -21.25
N ASP A 396 2.80 -16.31 -21.41
CA ASP A 396 3.46 -15.03 -21.67
C ASP A 396 4.21 -14.52 -20.45
N SER A 397 3.67 -14.70 -19.25
CA SER A 397 4.41 -14.44 -18.01
C SER A 397 5.68 -15.30 -17.91
N ALA A 398 5.65 -16.57 -18.29
CA ALA A 398 6.86 -17.39 -18.29
C ALA A 398 7.87 -16.95 -19.35
N LYS A 399 7.41 -16.55 -20.54
CA LYS A 399 8.28 -16.10 -21.64
C LYS A 399 9.03 -14.80 -21.33
N MET A 400 8.50 -13.97 -20.42
CA MET A 400 9.19 -12.78 -19.92
C MET A 400 10.59 -13.07 -19.40
N PHE A 401 10.83 -14.29 -18.92
CA PHE A 401 12.10 -14.70 -18.33
C PHE A 401 13.04 -15.40 -19.29
N LEU A 402 12.72 -15.54 -20.59
CA LEU A 402 13.61 -16.16 -21.56
C LEU A 402 15.00 -15.51 -21.53
N GLY A 403 16.03 -16.36 -21.42
CA GLY A 403 17.43 -15.92 -21.29
C GLY A 403 17.87 -15.58 -19.86
N LEU A 404 16.98 -15.57 -18.86
CA LEU A 404 17.36 -15.37 -17.47
C LEU A 404 18.16 -16.58 -16.95
N PRO A 405 19.35 -16.39 -16.33
CA PRO A 405 20.16 -17.50 -15.85
C PRO A 405 19.49 -18.33 -14.75
N TYR A 406 19.75 -19.64 -14.78
CA TYR A 406 19.36 -20.53 -13.70
C TYR A 406 20.15 -20.24 -12.41
N ILE A 407 19.46 -20.32 -11.29
CA ILE A 407 20.09 -20.42 -9.96
C ILE A 407 19.34 -21.42 -9.10
N TRP A 408 20.07 -22.35 -8.47
CA TRP A 408 19.45 -23.32 -7.57
C TRP A 408 18.71 -22.60 -6.44
N SER A 409 17.55 -23.11 -6.04
CA SER A 409 16.62 -22.51 -5.06
C SER A 409 15.93 -21.20 -5.50
N GLY A 410 16.26 -20.68 -6.68
CA GLY A 410 15.79 -19.37 -7.15
C GLY A 410 14.29 -19.27 -7.36
N ILE A 411 13.69 -18.19 -6.83
CA ILE A 411 12.26 -17.86 -7.00
C ILE A 411 12.05 -16.38 -7.38
N SER A 412 13.05 -15.74 -7.99
CA SER A 412 13.00 -14.31 -8.28
C SER A 412 13.45 -13.97 -9.69
N GLY A 413 13.10 -12.77 -10.15
CA GLY A 413 13.55 -12.20 -11.43
C GLY A 413 15.07 -12.01 -11.54
N PHE A 414 15.82 -12.28 -10.47
CA PHE A 414 17.29 -12.32 -10.47
C PHE A 414 17.86 -13.70 -10.84
N GLY A 415 17.00 -14.74 -10.87
CA GLY A 415 17.34 -16.11 -11.25
C GLY A 415 16.33 -17.10 -10.68
N PHE A 416 15.96 -18.09 -11.48
CA PHE A 416 15.02 -19.14 -11.10
C PHE A 416 15.66 -20.53 -11.12
N ASP A 417 15.18 -21.43 -10.26
CA ASP A 417 15.22 -22.86 -10.54
C ASP A 417 13.97 -23.31 -11.30
N CYS A 418 13.94 -24.58 -11.73
CA CYS A 418 12.85 -25.12 -12.53
C CYS A 418 11.48 -24.91 -11.88
N SER A 419 11.33 -25.31 -10.62
CA SER A 419 10.08 -25.22 -9.87
C SER A 419 9.76 -23.82 -9.37
N GLY A 420 10.78 -23.00 -9.12
CA GLY A 420 10.64 -21.61 -8.68
C GLY A 420 10.12 -20.71 -9.79
N LEU A 421 10.54 -20.92 -11.05
CA LEU A 421 9.95 -20.26 -12.22
C LEU A 421 8.45 -20.54 -12.28
N ILE A 422 8.08 -21.82 -12.23
CA ILE A 422 6.67 -22.24 -12.35
C ILE A 422 5.85 -21.75 -11.16
N HIS A 423 6.36 -21.89 -9.94
CA HIS A 423 5.72 -21.39 -8.72
C HIS A 423 5.43 -19.88 -8.83
N SER A 424 6.42 -19.10 -9.27
CA SER A 424 6.30 -17.63 -9.35
C SER A 424 5.34 -17.19 -10.45
N VAL A 425 5.37 -17.85 -11.62
CA VAL A 425 4.42 -17.58 -12.72
C VAL A 425 2.99 -17.83 -12.25
N TYR A 426 2.71 -18.98 -11.66
CA TYR A 426 1.36 -19.31 -11.17
C TYR A 426 0.91 -18.43 -9.99
N LYS A 427 1.81 -18.14 -9.04
CA LYS A 427 1.56 -17.25 -7.91
C LYS A 427 1.12 -15.87 -8.38
N ASN A 428 1.80 -15.31 -9.39
CA ASN A 428 1.46 -14.00 -9.91
C ASN A 428 0.02 -13.95 -10.48
N HIS A 429 -0.53 -15.08 -10.88
CA HIS A 429 -1.89 -15.22 -11.40
C HIS A 429 -2.88 -15.77 -10.37
N GLY A 430 -2.60 -15.60 -9.08
CA GLY A 430 -3.52 -15.98 -8.00
C GLY A 430 -3.60 -17.49 -7.71
N ILE A 431 -2.73 -18.30 -8.32
CA ILE A 431 -2.75 -19.76 -8.18
C ILE A 431 -1.53 -20.20 -7.36
N MET A 432 -1.77 -20.57 -6.11
CA MET A 432 -0.73 -21.09 -5.24
C MET A 432 -0.47 -22.57 -5.53
N ILE A 433 0.73 -22.86 -6.04
CA ILE A 433 1.20 -24.23 -6.25
C ILE A 433 2.36 -24.55 -5.30
N PRO A 434 2.62 -25.84 -4.99
CA PRO A 434 3.75 -26.22 -4.16
C PRO A 434 5.09 -25.67 -4.67
N ARG A 435 6.04 -25.40 -3.76
CA ARG A 435 7.35 -24.83 -4.13
C ARG A 435 8.24 -25.82 -4.87
N ASP A 436 8.23 -27.10 -4.49
CA ASP A 436 9.14 -28.12 -5.03
C ASP A 436 8.49 -28.93 -6.17
N SER A 437 9.26 -29.24 -7.21
CA SER A 437 8.78 -30.00 -8.39
C SER A 437 8.18 -31.37 -8.05
N PHE A 438 8.76 -32.11 -7.10
CA PHE A 438 8.25 -33.42 -6.71
C PHE A 438 6.91 -33.33 -5.95
N VAL A 439 6.63 -32.22 -5.27
CA VAL A 439 5.32 -31.98 -4.64
C VAL A 439 4.32 -31.50 -5.69
N GLN A 440 4.75 -30.63 -6.61
CA GLN A 440 3.94 -30.20 -7.75
C GLN A 440 3.46 -31.40 -8.59
N ALA A 441 4.31 -32.41 -8.78
CA ALA A 441 4.04 -33.60 -9.60
C ALA A 441 2.93 -34.52 -9.08
N VAL A 442 2.60 -34.43 -7.78
CA VAL A 442 1.56 -35.24 -7.13
C VAL A 442 0.33 -34.42 -6.74
N ASN A 443 0.30 -33.13 -7.11
CA ASN A 443 -0.82 -32.22 -6.89
C ASN A 443 -1.38 -31.72 -8.24
N GLY A 444 -2.60 -31.19 -8.23
CA GLY A 444 -3.33 -30.81 -9.45
C GLY A 444 -3.89 -32.03 -10.22
N THR A 445 -4.55 -31.76 -11.35
CA THR A 445 -5.24 -32.80 -12.12
C THR A 445 -4.27 -33.51 -13.07
N PRO A 446 -4.13 -34.84 -13.04
CA PRO A 446 -3.30 -35.55 -14.02
C PRO A 446 -3.83 -35.37 -15.45
N VAL A 447 -2.91 -35.11 -16.38
CA VAL A 447 -3.22 -34.92 -17.80
C VAL A 447 -2.49 -35.98 -18.61
N ALA A 448 -3.19 -36.59 -19.58
CA ALA A 448 -2.56 -37.48 -20.55
C ALA A 448 -1.74 -36.66 -21.55
N ARG A 449 -0.59 -37.17 -22.00
CA ARG A 449 0.31 -36.47 -22.94
C ARG A 449 -0.41 -35.93 -24.19
N LYS A 450 -1.38 -36.69 -24.73
CA LYS A 450 -2.18 -36.30 -25.91
C LYS A 450 -3.20 -35.18 -25.64
N SER A 451 -3.47 -34.87 -24.38
CA SER A 451 -4.49 -33.90 -23.93
C SER A 451 -3.86 -32.68 -23.27
N MET A 452 -2.53 -32.53 -23.39
CA MET A 452 -1.81 -31.39 -22.83
C MET A 452 -2.20 -30.10 -23.54
N GLN A 453 -2.38 -29.05 -22.74
CA GLN A 453 -2.72 -27.71 -23.17
C GLN A 453 -1.66 -26.74 -22.62
N PRO A 454 -1.44 -25.59 -23.30
CA PRO A 454 -0.50 -24.58 -22.79
C PRO A 454 -0.81 -24.24 -21.33
N GLY A 455 0.24 -24.16 -20.51
CA GLY A 455 0.13 -24.00 -19.05
C GLY A 455 0.30 -25.32 -18.29
N ASP A 456 0.00 -26.49 -18.87
CA ASP A 456 0.20 -27.77 -18.18
C ASP A 456 1.66 -27.99 -17.79
N LEU A 457 1.89 -28.53 -16.60
CA LEU A 457 3.22 -28.79 -16.06
C LEU A 457 3.69 -30.19 -16.45
N LEU A 458 4.92 -30.28 -16.94
CA LEU A 458 5.59 -31.50 -17.37
C LEU A 458 6.66 -31.87 -16.35
N PHE A 459 6.60 -33.09 -15.84
CA PHE A 459 7.53 -33.56 -14.83
C PHE A 459 8.50 -34.58 -15.41
N PHE A 460 9.74 -34.52 -14.93
CA PHE A 460 10.80 -35.43 -15.33
C PHE A 460 11.46 -36.07 -14.12
N ALA A 461 11.66 -37.37 -14.20
CA ALA A 461 12.18 -38.19 -13.11
C ALA A 461 13.38 -39.03 -13.52
N TYR A 462 14.22 -39.35 -12.54
CA TYR A 462 15.34 -40.27 -12.73
C TYR A 462 14.84 -41.65 -13.18
N ASN A 463 15.77 -42.53 -13.58
CA ASN A 463 15.45 -43.91 -13.98
C ASN A 463 14.38 -43.96 -15.09
N GLN A 464 14.62 -43.21 -16.18
CA GLN A 464 13.74 -43.18 -17.36
C GLN A 464 12.28 -42.85 -17.01
N GLY A 465 12.07 -41.84 -16.15
CA GLY A 465 10.73 -41.38 -15.76
C GLY A 465 10.06 -42.18 -14.64
N LYS A 466 10.70 -43.22 -14.09
CA LYS A 466 10.13 -44.10 -13.05
C LYS A 466 10.58 -43.79 -11.63
N GLY A 467 11.59 -42.93 -11.46
CA GLY A 467 12.20 -42.60 -10.17
C GLY A 467 11.64 -41.32 -9.54
N LYS A 468 12.47 -40.67 -8.72
CA LYS A 468 12.13 -39.39 -8.10
C LYS A 468 12.11 -38.27 -9.15
N VAL A 469 11.06 -37.45 -9.13
CA VAL A 469 10.97 -36.22 -9.92
C VAL A 469 12.08 -35.25 -9.51
N TYR A 470 12.81 -34.74 -10.50
CA TYR A 470 13.92 -33.81 -10.31
C TYR A 470 13.80 -32.52 -11.13
N HIS A 471 12.90 -32.48 -12.12
CA HIS A 471 12.73 -31.33 -13.00
C HIS A 471 11.26 -31.12 -13.36
N VAL A 472 10.92 -29.86 -13.62
CA VAL A 472 9.61 -29.44 -14.14
C VAL A 472 9.79 -28.43 -15.26
N GLY A 473 8.94 -28.50 -16.26
CA GLY A 473 8.75 -27.47 -17.28
C GLY A 473 7.28 -27.20 -17.52
N MET A 474 6.96 -26.17 -18.27
CA MET A 474 5.59 -25.84 -18.63
C MET A 474 5.38 -26.03 -20.13
N TYR A 475 4.37 -26.80 -20.50
CA TYR A 475 3.97 -26.98 -21.89
C TYR A 475 3.46 -25.66 -22.46
N ILE A 476 3.88 -25.31 -23.67
CA ILE A 476 3.49 -24.06 -24.35
C ILE A 476 2.83 -24.32 -25.71
N GLY A 477 2.43 -25.57 -25.98
CA GLY A 477 1.88 -26.00 -27.26
C GLY A 477 2.95 -26.52 -28.23
N LYS A 478 2.50 -27.08 -29.35
CA LYS A 478 3.35 -27.54 -30.47
C LYS A 478 4.52 -28.46 -30.07
N GLY A 479 4.34 -29.29 -29.05
CA GLY A 479 5.40 -30.19 -28.57
C GLY A 479 6.57 -29.47 -27.87
N GLN A 480 6.38 -28.23 -27.43
CA GLN A 480 7.40 -27.42 -26.78
C GLN A 480 7.08 -27.15 -25.30
N MET A 481 8.14 -26.93 -24.52
CA MET A 481 8.03 -26.45 -23.16
C MET A 481 9.00 -25.31 -22.89
N ILE A 482 8.64 -24.45 -21.93
CA ILE A 482 9.53 -23.47 -21.32
C ILE A 482 9.96 -23.98 -19.94
N HIS A 483 11.23 -23.79 -19.57
CA HIS A 483 11.75 -24.18 -18.25
C HIS A 483 13.00 -23.40 -17.85
N ALA A 484 13.43 -23.54 -16.59
CA ALA A 484 14.76 -23.19 -16.12
C ALA A 484 15.57 -24.49 -15.88
N PRO A 485 16.47 -24.90 -16.80
CA PRO A 485 16.95 -26.28 -16.85
C PRO A 485 18.01 -26.67 -15.82
N ASN A 486 19.08 -25.89 -15.67
CA ASN A 486 20.18 -26.17 -14.72
C ASN A 486 21.20 -25.01 -14.69
N SER A 487 22.15 -25.08 -13.75
CA SER A 487 23.15 -24.04 -13.45
C SER A 487 24.08 -23.59 -14.57
N SER A 488 24.19 -24.31 -15.70
CA SER A 488 25.00 -23.89 -16.85
C SER A 488 24.16 -23.24 -17.96
N ARG A 489 22.85 -23.11 -17.76
CA ARG A 489 21.89 -22.69 -18.78
C ARG A 489 20.93 -21.63 -18.25
N ASN A 490 20.14 -21.11 -19.17
CA ASN A 490 19.16 -20.05 -18.92
C ASN A 490 17.76 -20.58 -19.14
N VAL A 491 16.75 -19.81 -18.75
CA VAL A 491 15.36 -20.07 -19.13
C VAL A 491 15.26 -20.11 -20.65
N GLU A 492 14.68 -21.19 -21.16
CA GLU A 492 14.68 -21.49 -22.58
C GLU A 492 13.42 -22.27 -22.99
N ILE A 493 13.20 -22.33 -24.31
CA ILE A 493 12.17 -23.16 -24.92
C ILE A 493 12.85 -24.32 -25.64
N VAL A 494 12.40 -25.54 -25.36
CA VAL A 494 12.89 -26.76 -26.00
C VAL A 494 11.74 -27.68 -26.40
N SER A 495 11.98 -28.56 -27.37
CA SER A 495 11.03 -29.64 -27.68
C SER A 495 11.04 -30.70 -26.57
N ILE A 496 9.85 -31.18 -26.20
CA ILE A 496 9.68 -32.24 -25.19
C ILE A 496 10.15 -33.62 -25.68
N ASP A 497 10.39 -33.76 -26.98
CA ASP A 497 10.86 -35.00 -27.62
C ASP A 497 12.39 -35.08 -27.74
N THR A 498 13.10 -34.09 -27.22
CA THR A 498 14.58 -34.09 -27.18
C THR A 498 15.11 -34.86 -25.96
N HIS A 499 16.31 -35.45 -26.08
CA HIS A 499 17.01 -36.03 -24.93
C HIS A 499 17.53 -34.91 -24.01
N PRO A 500 17.46 -35.04 -22.66
CA PRO A 500 16.98 -36.20 -21.90
C PRO A 500 15.47 -36.21 -21.61
N TYR A 501 14.74 -35.15 -21.97
CA TYR A 501 13.34 -34.94 -21.59
C TYR A 501 12.40 -36.03 -22.08
N LYS A 502 12.58 -36.50 -23.31
CA LYS A 502 11.78 -37.62 -23.85
C LYS A 502 11.91 -38.89 -23.01
N ALA A 503 13.13 -39.23 -22.62
CA ALA A 503 13.44 -40.45 -21.88
C ALA A 503 12.99 -40.37 -20.41
N ASN A 504 13.02 -39.18 -19.82
CA ASN A 504 12.77 -38.98 -18.40
C ASN A 504 11.34 -38.48 -18.09
N TYR A 505 10.45 -38.40 -19.07
CA TYR A 505 9.08 -37.92 -18.88
C TYR A 505 8.33 -38.79 -17.86
N ALA A 506 7.80 -38.15 -16.82
CA ALA A 506 7.17 -38.79 -15.65
C ALA A 506 5.70 -38.40 -15.47
N GLY A 507 5.09 -37.74 -16.46
CA GLY A 507 3.69 -37.33 -16.45
C GLY A 507 3.49 -35.82 -16.44
N SER A 508 2.23 -35.40 -16.47
CA SER A 508 1.83 -33.99 -16.51
C SER A 508 0.66 -33.67 -15.59
N ARG A 509 0.62 -32.43 -15.07
CA ARG A 509 -0.44 -31.92 -14.19
C ARG A 509 -1.00 -30.59 -14.70
N ARG A 510 -2.31 -30.42 -14.56
CA ARG A 510 -3.03 -29.16 -14.80
C ARG A 510 -3.40 -28.49 -13.49
N TYR A 511 -3.05 -27.22 -13.37
CA TYR A 511 -3.40 -26.35 -12.23
C TYR A 511 -4.39 -25.24 -12.60
N LEU A 512 -4.52 -24.93 -13.89
CA LEU A 512 -5.59 -24.07 -14.40
C LEU A 512 -6.93 -24.81 -14.28
N LYS A 513 -7.91 -24.16 -13.64
CA LYS A 513 -9.25 -24.71 -13.39
C LYS A 513 -10.25 -24.27 -14.44
#